data_AF-A0A8S2G228-F1
#
_entry.id   AF-A0A8S2G228-F1
#
_cell.length_a   1.000
_cell.length_b   1.000
_cell.length_c   1.000
_cell.angle_alpha   90.00
_cell.angle_beta   90.00
_cell.angle_gamma   90.00
#
_symmetry.space_group_name_H-M   'P 1'
#
loop_
_entity.id
_entity.type
_entity.pdbx_description
1 polymer ?
#
loop_
_entity_poly.entity_id
_entity_poly.type
_entity_poly.pdbx_seq_one_letter_code
_entity_poly.pdbx_strand_id
1 'polypeptide(L)'
;IYNILMAPVETILNEKKEEEQLSTNPHPYYRSWWFSKLHHSWISELLNLGSKKTIEANDLYDLLPENESRLLTDSLEQSWKLEVNASLEKNRSPSLFRVLIRTFGRKMLLYGLYLTVLECLRIIQPLLLAHMLSYFKQCSVISTTEAWLLAFVLCLIAWISVTVRQTFFDNTHKLGLRVFIAHSGLIYRK
;
A
#
# COMPACT_ATOMS: atom_id res chain seq x y z
N ILE A 1 3.54 45.71 -3.07
CA ILE A 1 3.37 44.64 -2.05
C ILE A 1 2.49 43.50 -2.59
N TYR A 2 1.31 43.79 -3.18
CA TYR A 2 0.48 42.78 -3.87
C TYR A 2 1.20 41.97 -4.96
N ASN A 3 2.02 42.61 -5.83
CA ASN A 3 2.78 41.91 -6.88
C ASN A 3 3.89 40.97 -6.39
N ILE A 4 4.40 41.14 -5.17
CA ILE A 4 5.50 40.30 -4.65
C ILE A 4 4.93 39.05 -3.95
N LEU A 5 3.69 39.12 -3.42
CA LEU A 5 2.98 38.00 -2.81
C LEU A 5 2.21 37.14 -3.84
N MET A 6 1.80 37.70 -4.97
CA MET A 6 1.07 36.97 -6.03
C MET A 6 1.99 36.18 -6.98
N ALA A 7 3.23 36.64 -7.21
CA ALA A 7 4.20 35.92 -8.05
C ALA A 7 4.45 34.45 -7.63
N PRO A 8 4.68 34.12 -6.35
CA PRO A 8 4.83 32.72 -5.93
C PRO A 8 3.52 31.93 -6.02
N VAL A 9 2.36 32.57 -5.84
CA VAL A 9 1.05 31.89 -5.93
C VAL A 9 0.70 31.55 -7.37
N GLU A 10 0.91 32.47 -8.31
CA GLU A 10 0.72 32.22 -9.75
C GLU A 10 1.70 31.17 -10.28
N THR A 11 2.94 31.16 -9.78
CA THR A 11 3.92 30.13 -10.13
C THR A 11 3.47 28.76 -9.62
N ILE A 12 3.01 28.64 -8.38
CA ILE A 12 2.47 27.37 -7.81
C ILE A 12 1.19 26.93 -8.53
N LEU A 13 0.34 27.88 -8.95
CA LEU A 13 -0.88 27.58 -9.72
C LEU A 13 -0.57 27.15 -11.15
N ASN A 14 0.48 27.70 -11.76
CA ASN A 14 0.95 27.28 -13.08
C ASN A 14 1.66 25.93 -13.01
N GLU A 15 2.50 25.67 -12.00
CA GLU A 15 3.07 24.33 -11.75
C GLU A 15 1.98 23.29 -11.51
N LYS A 16 0.93 23.63 -10.74
CA LYS A 16 -0.23 22.75 -10.56
C LYS A 16 -1.00 22.52 -11.86
N LYS A 17 -1.19 23.54 -12.69
CA LYS A 17 -1.86 23.41 -14.00
C LYS A 17 -1.01 22.59 -14.97
N GLU A 18 0.31 22.74 -14.92
CA GLU A 18 1.24 21.93 -15.71
C GLU A 18 1.19 20.48 -15.22
N GLU A 19 1.20 20.20 -13.91
CA GLU A 19 1.03 18.85 -13.32
C GLU A 19 -0.34 18.22 -13.65
N GLU A 20 -1.44 18.99 -13.61
CA GLU A 20 -2.80 18.52 -13.98
C GLU A 20 -2.94 18.28 -15.50
N GLN A 21 -2.06 18.87 -16.31
CA GLN A 21 -2.00 18.67 -17.76
C GLN A 21 -0.93 17.66 -18.21
N LEU A 22 -0.06 17.16 -17.31
CA LEU A 22 1.20 16.52 -17.69
C LEU A 22 1.12 15.04 -18.07
N SER A 23 0.09 14.30 -17.65
CA SER A 23 0.09 12.85 -17.84
C SER A 23 -1.18 12.35 -18.54
N THR A 24 -1.00 11.85 -19.76
CA THR A 24 -2.01 11.15 -20.58
C THR A 24 -1.75 9.63 -20.59
N ASN A 25 -0.90 9.15 -19.67
CA ASN A 25 -0.43 7.78 -19.63
C ASN A 25 -1.23 6.98 -18.59
N PRO A 26 -2.29 6.25 -19.01
CA PRO A 26 -3.16 5.55 -18.09
C PRO A 26 -2.39 4.49 -17.32
N HIS A 27 -2.64 4.39 -16.01
CA HIS A 27 -1.91 3.45 -15.18
C HIS A 27 -2.14 2.00 -15.64
N PRO A 28 -1.07 1.20 -15.89
CA PRO A 28 -1.18 -0.18 -16.37
C PRO A 28 -1.90 -1.12 -15.39
N TYR A 29 -2.22 -0.65 -14.18
CA TYR A 29 -2.99 -1.37 -13.19
C TYR A 29 -4.45 -1.58 -13.62
N TYR A 30 -5.00 -0.76 -14.52
CA TYR A 30 -6.37 -0.92 -15.01
C TYR A 30 -6.54 -2.13 -15.94
N ARG A 31 -5.56 -2.38 -16.82
CA ARG A 31 -5.63 -3.41 -17.86
C ARG A 31 -4.86 -4.70 -17.52
N SER A 32 -4.05 -4.68 -16.47
CA SER A 32 -3.20 -5.81 -16.11
C SER A 32 -3.99 -7.00 -15.55
N TRP A 33 -3.57 -8.20 -15.99
CA TRP A 33 -4.02 -9.47 -15.45
C TRP A 33 -3.60 -9.60 -13.98
N TRP A 34 -4.33 -10.42 -13.21
CA TRP A 34 -4.09 -10.57 -11.77
C TRP A 34 -2.67 -11.06 -11.43
N PHE A 35 -2.05 -11.90 -12.26
CA PHE A 35 -0.65 -12.31 -12.11
C PHE A 35 0.34 -11.14 -12.26
N SER A 36 0.09 -10.26 -13.23
CA SER A 36 0.92 -9.06 -13.44
C SER A 36 0.83 -8.10 -12.26
N LYS A 37 -0.35 -7.99 -11.64
CA LYS A 37 -0.56 -7.23 -10.41
C LYS A 37 0.19 -7.85 -9.23
N LEU A 38 0.09 -9.17 -9.07
CA LEU A 38 0.71 -9.92 -7.97
C LEU A 38 2.24 -9.88 -8.01
N HIS A 39 2.83 -9.95 -9.20
CA HIS A 39 4.29 -9.84 -9.39
C HIS A 39 4.78 -8.42 -9.61
N HIS A 40 3.91 -7.40 -9.52
CA HIS A 40 4.26 -6.01 -9.81
C HIS A 40 4.95 -5.81 -11.16
N SER A 41 4.66 -6.70 -12.12
CA SER A 41 5.31 -6.74 -13.42
C SER A 41 5.07 -5.46 -14.22
N TRP A 42 3.98 -4.73 -13.94
CA TRP A 42 3.69 -3.43 -14.53
C TRP A 42 4.79 -2.36 -14.26
N ILE A 43 5.59 -2.51 -13.20
CA ILE A 43 6.71 -1.60 -12.90
C ILE A 43 7.93 -1.89 -13.81
N SER A 44 8.04 -3.10 -14.36
CA SER A 44 9.21 -3.51 -15.15
C SER A 44 9.43 -2.63 -16.38
N GLU A 45 8.36 -2.14 -17.01
CA GLU A 45 8.44 -1.21 -18.14
C GLU A 45 9.08 0.12 -17.72
N LEU A 46 8.68 0.66 -16.57
CA LEU A 46 9.23 1.89 -16.01
C LEU A 46 10.69 1.72 -15.59
N LEU A 47 11.05 0.57 -14.99
CA LEU A 47 12.43 0.26 -14.63
C LEU A 47 13.33 0.12 -15.86
N ASN A 48 12.84 -0.55 -16.90
CA ASN A 48 13.56 -0.67 -18.17
C ASN A 48 13.74 0.68 -18.85
N LEU A 49 12.76 1.59 -18.74
CA LEU A 49 12.88 2.96 -19.23
C LEU A 49 13.95 3.73 -18.46
N GLY A 50 13.92 3.66 -17.12
CA GLY A 50 14.92 4.29 -16.24
C GLY A 50 16.34 3.77 -16.44
N SER A 51 16.50 2.53 -16.90
CA SER A 51 17.81 1.98 -17.29
C SER A 51 18.36 2.59 -18.58
N LYS A 52 17.50 3.17 -19.43
CA LYS A 52 17.88 3.69 -20.76
C LYS A 52 17.98 5.22 -20.78
N LYS A 53 17.16 5.91 -19.98
CA LYS A 53 17.13 7.36 -19.86
C LYS A 53 16.77 7.80 -18.45
N THR A 54 17.11 9.04 -18.11
CA THR A 54 16.58 9.71 -16.92
C THR A 54 15.06 9.83 -17.04
N ILE A 55 14.35 9.47 -15.98
CA ILE A 55 12.88 9.50 -15.93
C ILE A 55 12.43 10.95 -15.73
N GLU A 56 11.56 11.42 -16.62
CA GLU A 56 10.91 12.73 -16.53
C GLU A 56 9.46 12.57 -16.04
N ALA A 57 8.83 13.66 -15.60
CA ALA A 57 7.47 13.63 -15.09
C ALA A 57 6.43 13.11 -16.11
N ASN A 58 6.63 13.40 -17.40
CA ASN A 58 5.80 12.91 -18.51
C ASN A 58 5.84 11.37 -18.68
N ASP A 59 6.91 10.72 -18.21
CA ASP A 59 7.09 9.27 -18.33
C ASP A 59 6.37 8.49 -17.23
N LEU A 60 5.90 9.19 -16.19
CA LEU A 60 5.21 8.57 -15.07
C LEU A 60 3.74 8.30 -15.41
N TYR A 61 3.22 7.24 -14.81
CA TYR A 61 1.81 6.87 -14.92
C TYR A 61 0.93 7.79 -14.08
N ASP A 62 -0.30 8.01 -14.56
CA ASP A 62 -1.32 8.75 -13.82
C ASP A 62 -1.58 8.12 -12.45
N LEU A 63 -1.85 8.97 -11.46
CA LEU A 63 -2.28 8.51 -10.14
C LEU A 63 -3.61 7.76 -10.24
N LEU A 64 -3.73 6.67 -9.47
CA LEU A 64 -5.06 6.09 -9.25
C LEU A 64 -5.94 7.13 -8.54
N PRO A 65 -7.22 7.26 -8.91
CA PRO A 65 -8.16 8.18 -8.26
C PRO A 65 -8.20 7.99 -6.74
N GLU A 66 -8.10 6.75 -6.26
CA GLU A 66 -8.06 6.46 -4.81
C GLU A 66 -6.86 7.04 -4.06
N ASN A 67 -5.79 7.40 -4.79
CA ASN A 67 -4.55 7.95 -4.25
C ASN A 67 -4.46 9.46 -4.48
N GLU A 68 -5.48 10.08 -5.07
CA GLU A 68 -5.52 11.52 -5.27
C GLU A 68 -5.53 12.25 -3.93
N SER A 69 -4.60 13.20 -3.77
CA SER A 69 -4.42 13.95 -2.52
C SER A 69 -5.67 14.70 -2.11
N ARG A 70 -6.39 15.29 -3.07
CA ARG A 70 -7.63 16.04 -2.85
C ARG A 70 -8.68 15.19 -2.14
N LEU A 71 -8.98 13.99 -2.66
CA LEU A 71 -9.99 13.10 -2.09
C LEU A 71 -9.61 12.65 -0.67
N LEU A 72 -8.31 12.33 -0.46
CA LEU A 72 -7.79 11.92 0.84
C LEU A 72 -7.87 13.05 1.88
N THR A 73 -7.48 14.27 1.50
CA THR A 73 -7.56 15.45 2.36
C THR A 73 -9.01 15.84 2.65
N ASP A 74 -9.90 15.83 1.64
CA ASP A 74 -11.33 16.13 1.81
C ASP A 74 -11.97 15.18 2.83
N SER A 75 -11.68 13.88 2.72
CA SER A 75 -12.19 12.86 3.65
C SER A 75 -11.70 13.07 5.08
N LEU A 76 -10.42 13.41 5.26
CA LEU A 76 -9.85 13.69 6.57
C LEU A 76 -10.40 15.00 7.17
N GLU A 77 -10.58 16.03 6.34
CA GLU A 77 -11.13 17.33 6.75
C GLU A 77 -12.59 17.21 7.22
N GLN A 78 -13.41 16.42 6.52
CA GLN A 78 -14.78 16.12 6.95
C GLN A 78 -14.79 15.45 8.32
N SER A 79 -13.93 14.43 8.51
CA SER A 79 -13.80 13.74 9.80
C SER A 79 -13.27 14.68 10.91
N TRP A 80 -12.42 15.64 10.57
CA TRP A 80 -11.93 16.66 11.48
C TRP A 80 -13.04 17.60 11.95
N LYS A 81 -13.88 18.10 11.04
CA LYS A 81 -15.05 18.94 11.38
C LYS A 81 -16.01 18.23 12.34
N LEU A 82 -16.25 16.94 12.11
CA LEU A 82 -17.08 16.11 13.00
C LEU A 82 -16.46 15.98 14.40
N GLU A 83 -15.13 15.79 14.51
CA GLU A 83 -14.46 15.71 15.82
C GLU A 83 -14.47 17.05 16.55
N VAL A 84 -14.33 18.18 15.84
CA VAL A 84 -14.42 19.52 16.45
C VAL A 84 -15.80 19.74 17.04
N ASN A 85 -16.87 19.48 16.28
CA ASN A 85 -18.25 19.63 16.75
C ASN A 85 -18.53 18.71 17.95
N ALA A 86 -18.16 17.43 17.86
CA ALA A 86 -18.35 16.47 18.95
C ALA A 86 -17.49 16.79 20.19
N SER A 87 -16.40 17.55 20.03
CA SER A 87 -15.53 17.97 21.13
C SER A 87 -16.05 19.22 21.84
N LEU A 88 -16.68 20.13 21.10
CA LEU A 88 -17.42 21.26 21.66
C LEU A 88 -18.60 20.77 22.52
N GLU A 89 -19.40 19.84 22.02
CA GLU A 89 -20.52 19.24 22.77
C GLU A 89 -20.08 18.55 24.07
N LYS A 90 -18.86 17.99 24.08
CA LYS A 90 -18.32 17.21 25.20
C LYS A 90 -17.34 17.99 26.08
N ASN A 91 -17.19 19.31 25.87
CA ASN A 91 -16.24 20.16 26.57
C ASN A 91 -14.82 19.57 26.66
N ARG A 92 -14.32 19.03 25.53
CA ARG A 92 -13.00 18.38 25.45
C ARG A 92 -12.18 18.98 24.31
N SER A 93 -10.87 18.77 24.33
CA SER A 93 -10.00 19.15 23.21
C SER A 93 -10.14 18.18 22.02
N PRO A 94 -10.21 18.69 20.77
CA PRO A 94 -10.23 17.83 19.59
C PRO A 94 -8.87 17.14 19.40
N SER A 95 -8.87 15.86 19.01
CA SER A 95 -7.65 15.06 18.83
C SER A 95 -7.52 14.55 17.41
N LEU A 96 -6.44 14.94 16.73
CA LEU A 96 -6.15 14.51 15.35
C LEU A 96 -5.96 12.99 15.25
N PHE A 97 -5.33 12.38 16.26
CA PHE A 97 -5.13 10.94 16.31
C PHE A 97 -6.46 10.17 16.29
N ARG A 98 -7.48 10.67 16.99
CA ARG A 98 -8.83 10.09 16.96
C ARG A 98 -9.46 10.18 15.58
N VAL A 99 -9.25 11.28 14.88
CA VAL A 99 -9.74 11.50 13.51
C VAL A 99 -9.06 10.55 12.52
N LEU A 100 -7.75 10.36 12.66
CA LEU A 100 -6.99 9.40 11.86
C LEU A 100 -7.48 7.96 12.07
N ILE A 101 -7.66 7.54 13.33
CA ILE A 101 -8.24 6.22 13.64
C ILE A 101 -9.66 6.10 13.10
N ARG A 102 -10.49 7.14 13.19
CA ARG A 102 -11.86 7.09 12.65
C ARG A 102 -11.89 6.95 11.14
N THR A 103 -10.97 7.60 10.44
CA THR A 103 -10.92 7.63 8.96
C THR A 103 -10.28 6.36 8.39
N PHE A 104 -9.14 5.93 8.94
CA PHE A 104 -8.33 4.82 8.40
C PHE A 104 -8.33 3.57 9.27
N GLY A 105 -8.80 3.64 10.52
CA GLY A 105 -8.68 2.57 11.50
C GLY A 105 -9.42 1.29 11.12
N ARG A 106 -10.54 1.36 10.38
CA ARG A 106 -11.21 0.18 9.84
C ARG A 106 -10.28 -0.62 8.91
N LYS A 107 -9.60 0.07 7.99
CA LYS A 107 -8.64 -0.57 7.06
C LYS A 107 -7.42 -1.08 7.83
N MET A 108 -6.89 -0.30 8.78
CA MET A 108 -5.78 -0.74 9.64
C MET A 108 -6.12 -2.00 10.45
N LEU A 109 -7.33 -2.07 11.02
CA LEU A 109 -7.76 -3.22 11.81
C LEU A 109 -7.88 -4.48 10.95
N LEU A 110 -8.45 -4.37 9.75
CA LEU A 110 -8.54 -5.49 8.80
C LEU A 110 -7.17 -6.00 8.39
N TYR A 111 -6.22 -5.10 8.09
CA TYR A 111 -4.84 -5.47 7.80
C TYR A 111 -4.13 -6.09 9.02
N GLY A 112 -4.38 -5.57 10.23
CA GLY A 112 -3.85 -6.15 11.46
C GLY A 112 -4.33 -7.57 11.70
N LEU A 113 -5.64 -7.83 11.57
CA LEU A 113 -6.20 -9.18 11.69
C LEU A 113 -5.62 -10.13 10.63
N TYR A 114 -5.51 -9.65 9.40
CA TYR A 114 -4.91 -10.42 8.32
C TYR A 114 -3.44 -10.78 8.60
N LEU A 115 -2.66 -9.83 9.11
CA LEU A 115 -1.27 -10.08 9.52
C LEU A 115 -1.17 -11.13 10.62
N THR A 116 -2.05 -11.09 11.63
CA THR A 116 -2.07 -12.10 12.68
C THR A 116 -2.26 -13.51 12.11
N VAL A 117 -3.18 -13.68 11.17
CA VAL A 117 -3.40 -14.97 10.50
C VAL A 117 -2.16 -15.40 9.71
N LEU A 118 -1.53 -14.47 8.96
CA LEU A 118 -0.31 -14.78 8.20
C LEU A 118 0.86 -15.19 9.09
N GLU A 119 1.01 -14.57 10.25
CA GLU A 119 2.06 -14.91 11.20
C GLU A 119 1.83 -16.27 11.85
N CYS A 120 0.57 -16.64 12.13
CA CYS A 120 0.23 -18.00 12.56
C CYS A 120 0.61 -19.03 11.49
N LEU A 121 0.32 -18.77 10.21
CA LEU A 121 0.70 -19.67 9.10
C LEU A 121 2.22 -19.77 8.93
N ARG A 122 2.97 -18.70 9.21
CA ARG A 122 4.44 -18.71 9.16
C ARG A 122 5.04 -19.74 10.13
N ILE A 123 4.42 -19.91 11.30
CA ILE A 123 4.89 -20.88 12.32
C ILE A 123 4.66 -22.33 11.85
N ILE A 124 3.71 -22.58 10.95
CA ILE A 124 3.42 -23.93 10.44
C ILE A 124 4.50 -24.43 9.47
N GLN A 125 5.13 -23.53 8.70
CA GLN A 125 6.16 -23.90 7.72
C GLN A 125 7.36 -24.69 8.32
N PRO A 126 8.01 -24.24 9.42
CA PRO A 126 9.09 -25.01 10.03
C PRO A 126 8.63 -26.35 10.63
N LEU A 127 7.37 -26.47 11.07
CA LEU A 127 6.82 -27.75 11.53
C LEU A 127 6.69 -28.75 10.37
N LEU A 128 6.24 -28.27 9.21
CA LEU A 128 6.14 -29.10 8.00
C LEU A 128 7.53 -29.51 7.50
N LEU A 129 8.50 -28.60 7.56
CA LEU A 129 9.90 -28.90 7.27
C LEU A 129 10.49 -29.94 8.24
N ALA A 130 10.21 -29.82 9.55
CA ALA A 130 10.64 -30.78 10.55
C ALA A 130 10.03 -32.18 10.32
N HIS A 131 8.77 -32.24 9.87
CA HIS A 131 8.12 -33.48 9.47
C HIS A 131 8.81 -34.09 8.24
N MET A 132 9.13 -33.30 7.22
CA MET A 132 9.90 -33.76 6.06
C MET A 132 11.28 -34.30 6.48
N LEU A 133 11.97 -33.65 7.43
CA LEU A 133 13.28 -34.11 7.91
C LEU A 133 13.23 -35.49 8.58
N SER A 134 12.06 -35.88 9.14
CA SER A 134 11.88 -37.20 9.74
C SER A 134 11.94 -38.36 8.74
N TYR A 135 11.71 -38.11 7.43
CA TYR A 135 11.91 -39.08 6.35
C TYR A 135 13.35 -39.60 6.28
N PHE A 136 14.33 -38.74 6.59
CA PHE A 136 15.76 -39.08 6.53
C PHE A 136 16.25 -39.86 7.76
N LYS A 137 15.39 -40.12 8.75
CA LYS A 137 15.76 -40.97 9.90
C LYS A 137 15.75 -42.44 9.49
N GLN A 138 16.67 -43.22 10.08
CA GLN A 138 16.98 -44.61 9.71
C GLN A 138 15.81 -45.60 9.83
N CYS A 139 14.72 -45.22 10.52
CA CYS A 139 13.49 -45.99 10.68
C CYS A 139 12.27 -45.20 10.14
N SER A 140 12.32 -44.75 8.89
CA SER A 140 11.20 -44.01 8.30
C SER A 140 10.16 -44.95 7.70
N VAL A 141 8.90 -44.72 8.06
CA VAL A 141 7.70 -45.41 7.53
C VAL A 141 7.17 -44.78 6.24
N ILE A 142 7.80 -43.68 5.81
CA ILE A 142 7.33 -42.81 4.73
C ILE A 142 7.88 -43.32 3.39
N SER A 143 7.00 -43.48 2.41
CA SER A 143 7.37 -43.92 1.07
C SER A 143 8.12 -42.82 0.30
N THR A 144 9.01 -43.20 -0.62
CA THR A 144 9.75 -42.24 -1.47
C THR A 144 8.82 -41.33 -2.27
N THR A 145 7.66 -41.84 -2.72
CA THR A 145 6.64 -41.05 -3.43
C THR A 145 5.98 -40.00 -2.54
N GLU A 146 5.74 -40.34 -1.27
CA GLU A 146 5.16 -39.42 -0.29
C GLU A 146 6.15 -38.31 0.07
N ALA A 147 7.44 -38.63 0.15
CA ALA A 147 8.49 -37.64 0.38
C ALA A 147 8.58 -36.60 -0.77
N TRP A 148 8.52 -37.05 -2.04
CA TRP A 148 8.48 -36.14 -3.19
C TRP A 148 7.22 -35.26 -3.19
N LEU A 149 6.07 -35.82 -2.84
CA LEU A 149 4.82 -35.06 -2.74
C LEU A 149 4.89 -34.01 -1.61
N LEU A 150 5.40 -34.38 -0.44
CA LEU A 150 5.62 -33.47 0.68
C LEU A 150 6.57 -32.33 0.30
N ALA A 151 7.67 -32.63 -0.39
CA ALA A 151 8.62 -31.62 -0.85
C ALA A 151 7.96 -30.63 -1.84
N PHE A 152 7.18 -31.14 -2.80
CA PHE A 152 6.45 -30.29 -3.75
C PHE A 152 5.43 -29.37 -3.04
N VAL A 153 4.66 -29.92 -2.11
CA VAL A 153 3.69 -29.16 -1.30
C VAL A 153 4.41 -28.09 -0.46
N LEU A 154 5.57 -28.42 0.11
CA LEU A 154 6.38 -27.48 0.89
C LEU A 154 6.92 -26.32 0.04
N CYS A 155 7.36 -26.59 -1.19
CA CYS A 155 7.76 -25.55 -2.13
C CYS A 155 6.58 -24.66 -2.52
N LEU A 156 5.42 -25.26 -2.81
CA LEU A 156 4.22 -24.52 -3.21
C LEU A 156 3.70 -23.62 -2.08
N ILE A 157 3.62 -24.14 -0.85
CA ILE A 157 3.17 -23.35 0.31
C ILE A 157 4.14 -22.22 0.63
N ALA A 158 5.46 -22.43 0.46
CA ALA A 158 6.46 -21.38 0.64
C ALA A 158 6.27 -20.27 -0.38
N TRP A 159 6.10 -20.60 -1.67
CA TRP A 159 5.86 -19.61 -2.73
C TRP A 159 4.56 -18.82 -2.51
N ILE A 160 3.46 -19.49 -2.18
CA ILE A 160 2.18 -18.82 -1.86
C ILE A 160 2.35 -17.88 -0.66
N SER A 161 3.08 -18.31 0.37
CA SER A 161 3.27 -17.49 1.57
C SER A 161 4.09 -16.23 1.30
N VAL A 162 5.08 -16.30 0.39
CA VAL A 162 5.86 -15.13 -0.05
C VAL A 162 5.00 -14.16 -0.83
N THR A 163 4.23 -14.64 -1.81
CA THR A 163 3.37 -13.78 -2.66
C THR A 163 2.28 -13.06 -1.86
N VAL A 164 1.66 -13.78 -0.92
CA VAL A 164 0.67 -13.23 0.00
C VAL A 164 1.28 -12.15 0.91
N ARG A 165 2.47 -12.41 1.47
CA ARG A 165 3.19 -11.44 2.32
C ARG A 165 3.59 -10.19 1.55
N GLN A 166 4.07 -10.33 0.32
CA GLN A 166 4.39 -9.20 -0.54
C GLN A 166 3.16 -8.30 -0.74
N THR A 167 2.03 -8.90 -1.15
CA THR A 167 0.76 -8.20 -1.36
C THR A 167 0.31 -7.46 -0.10
N PHE A 168 0.50 -8.07 1.08
CA PHE A 168 0.22 -7.42 2.36
C PHE A 168 1.06 -6.16 2.60
N PHE A 169 2.37 -6.26 2.40
CA PHE A 169 3.27 -5.13 2.58
C PHE A 169 2.92 -4.00 1.62
N ASP A 170 2.66 -4.28 0.35
CA ASP A 170 2.32 -3.25 -0.64
C ASP A 170 1.03 -2.50 -0.28
N ASN A 171 0.01 -3.21 0.20
CA ASN A 171 -1.24 -2.60 0.63
C ASN A 171 -1.05 -1.74 1.90
N THR A 172 -0.23 -2.18 2.84
CA THR A 172 0.04 -1.46 4.09
C THR A 172 0.85 -0.18 3.85
N HIS A 173 1.88 -0.24 3.00
CA HIS A 173 2.65 0.95 2.64
C HIS A 173 1.79 1.99 1.91
N LYS A 174 0.93 1.55 0.97
CA LYS A 174 -0.03 2.45 0.31
C LYS A 174 -0.98 3.11 1.33
N LEU A 175 -1.44 2.38 2.33
CA LEU A 175 -2.27 2.95 3.40
C LEU A 175 -1.49 4.00 4.20
N GLY A 176 -0.24 3.71 4.59
CA GLY A 176 0.62 4.66 5.30
C GLY A 176 0.84 5.94 4.49
N LEU A 177 1.08 5.81 3.18
CA LEU A 177 1.23 6.94 2.28
C LEU A 177 -0.06 7.77 2.17
N ARG A 178 -1.23 7.11 2.07
CA ARG A 178 -2.54 7.79 2.07
C ARG A 178 -2.77 8.60 3.34
N VAL A 179 -2.38 8.05 4.50
CA VAL A 179 -2.46 8.76 5.80
C VAL A 179 -1.56 9.99 5.80
N PHE A 180 -0.32 9.85 5.34
CA PHE A 180 0.64 10.96 5.26
C PHE A 180 0.14 12.08 4.34
N ILE A 181 -0.29 11.73 3.12
CA ILE A 181 -0.81 12.70 2.14
C ILE A 181 -2.02 13.45 2.70
N ALA A 182 -2.98 12.72 3.29
CA ALA A 182 -4.16 13.33 3.89
C ALA A 182 -3.78 14.33 5.00
N HIS A 183 -2.85 13.94 5.87
CA HIS A 183 -2.37 14.78 6.97
C HIS A 183 -1.66 16.04 6.48
N SER A 184 -0.71 15.92 5.56
CA SER A 184 0.04 17.04 4.99
C SER A 184 -0.89 18.00 4.25
N GLY A 185 -1.85 17.48 3.47
CA GLY A 185 -2.85 18.31 2.80
C GLY A 185 -3.78 19.03 3.77
N LEU A 186 -4.13 18.42 4.91
CA LEU A 186 -4.95 19.07 5.94
C LEU A 186 -4.20 20.22 6.61
N ILE A 187 -2.90 20.06 6.88
CA ILE A 187 -2.06 21.13 7.43
C ILE A 187 -2.00 22.30 6.44
N TYR A 188 -1.80 22.02 5.16
CA TYR A 188 -1.67 23.07 4.15
C TYR A 188 -2.95 23.91 3.95
N ARG A 189 -4.12 23.31 4.15
CA ARG A 189 -5.42 24.01 4.03
C ARG A 189 -5.78 24.87 5.25
N LYS A 190 -5.02 24.78 6.33
CA LYS A 190 -5.31 25.46 7.60
C LYS A 190 -4.37 26.63 7.81
#